data_AF-A0A847VWU4-F1
#
_entry.id   AF-A0A847VWU4-F1
#
_cell.length_a   1.000
_cell.length_b   1.000
_cell.length_c   1.000
_cell.angle_alpha   90.00
_cell.angle_beta   90.00
_cell.angle_gamma   90.00
#
_symmetry.space_group_name_H-M   'P 1'
#
loop_
_entity.id
_entity.type
_entity.pdbx_description
1 polymer ?
#
loop_
_entity_poly.entity_id
_entity_poly.type
_entity_poly.pdbx_seq_one_letter_code
_entity_poly.pdbx_strand_id
1 'polypeptide(L)'
;MKRKIERFVIITPRAVSPAGTPPRIHPPLGAISVLAEAKRNGYEVFLFDAAAEGLKKSILNSSYNPVEIEELDGIFYWKTGLRIEEIVAEVIKLEPDVIGMSCCTVVDRGEVAKTATAIKKHCL
;
A
#
# COMPACT_ATOMS: atom_id res chain seq x y z
N MET A 1 -5.34 6.81 30.77
CA MET A 1 -6.02 7.63 29.74
C MET A 1 -5.78 6.98 28.39
N LYS A 2 -6.81 6.77 27.56
CA LYS A 2 -6.61 6.34 26.17
C LYS A 2 -6.11 7.54 25.36
N ARG A 3 -5.03 7.37 24.59
CA ARG A 3 -4.51 8.37 23.65
C ARG A 3 -5.62 8.80 22.68
N LYS A 4 -5.69 10.10 22.37
CA LYS A 4 -6.64 10.63 21.36
C LYS A 4 -6.16 10.21 19.98
N ILE A 5 -7.07 9.78 19.11
CA ILE A 5 -6.75 9.45 17.71
C ILE A 5 -6.41 10.76 17.00
N GLU A 6 -5.19 10.87 16.46
CA GLU A 6 -4.70 12.08 15.81
C GLU A 6 -4.16 11.79 14.40
N ARG A 7 -3.55 10.63 14.17
CA ARG A 7 -2.90 10.26 12.90
C ARG A 7 -3.63 9.14 12.15
N PHE A 8 -4.03 9.43 10.92
CA PHE A 8 -4.73 8.52 10.03
C PHE A 8 -3.89 8.24 8.78
N VAL A 9 -3.54 6.98 8.56
CA VAL A 9 -2.81 6.56 7.35
C VAL A 9 -3.73 5.69 6.51
N ILE A 10 -3.85 5.96 5.20
CA ILE A 10 -4.37 4.99 4.25
C ILE A 10 -3.23 4.47 3.39
N ILE A 11 -3.13 3.15 3.31
CA ILE A 11 -2.13 2.44 2.52
C ILE A 11 -2.80 1.95 1.24
N THR A 12 -2.21 2.26 0.09
CA THR A 12 -2.53 1.56 -1.16
C THR A 12 -1.47 0.48 -1.41
N PRO A 13 -1.89 -0.73 -1.81
CA PRO A 13 -0.99 -1.85 -1.98
C PRO A 13 -0.04 -1.60 -3.15
N ARG A 14 0.98 -2.45 -3.28
CA ARG A 14 1.74 -2.58 -4.51
C ARG A 14 0.81 -2.93 -5.68
N ALA A 15 1.18 -2.49 -6.87
CA ALA A 15 0.41 -2.77 -8.08
C ALA A 15 0.53 -4.24 -8.46
N VAL A 16 -0.60 -4.83 -8.83
CA VAL A 16 -0.71 -6.21 -9.31
C VAL A 16 -1.18 -6.19 -10.76
N SER A 17 -0.47 -6.86 -11.66
CA SER A 17 -0.85 -7.00 -13.06
C SER A 17 -0.54 -8.39 -13.59
N PRO A 18 -1.25 -8.87 -14.64
CA PRO A 18 -0.82 -10.08 -15.33
C PRO A 18 0.63 -9.97 -15.84
N ALA A 19 1.36 -11.08 -15.78
CA ALA A 19 2.72 -11.18 -16.26
C ALA A 19 2.82 -10.75 -17.73
N GLY A 20 3.82 -9.95 -18.06
CA GLY A 20 3.99 -9.37 -19.40
C GLY A 20 3.17 -8.10 -19.65
N THR A 21 2.30 -7.68 -18.72
CA THR A 21 1.57 -6.41 -18.81
C THR A 21 2.15 -5.40 -17.82
N PRO A 22 2.63 -4.22 -18.28
CA PRO A 22 3.09 -3.16 -17.40
C PRO A 22 2.00 -2.78 -16.39
N PRO A 23 2.30 -2.79 -15.08
CA PRO A 23 1.32 -2.45 -14.05
C PRO A 23 0.91 -0.99 -14.22
N ARG A 24 -0.41 -0.75 -14.20
CA ARG A 24 -0.94 0.61 -14.26
C ARG A 24 -1.05 1.16 -12.85
N ILE A 25 -0.28 2.19 -12.58
CA ILE A 25 -0.32 2.90 -11.30
C ILE A 25 -1.17 4.14 -11.49
N HIS A 26 -2.33 4.15 -10.84
CA HIS A 26 -3.31 5.23 -10.92
C HIS A 26 -3.40 5.95 -9.58
N PRO A 27 -3.65 7.27 -9.56
CA PRO A 27 -3.93 7.99 -8.33
C PRO A 27 -5.08 7.31 -7.55
N PRO A 28 -4.90 7.00 -6.26
CA PRO A 28 -5.92 6.31 -5.47
C PRO A 28 -7.00 7.29 -5.00
N LEU A 29 -7.85 7.75 -5.92
CA LEU A 29 -8.85 8.81 -5.67
C LEU A 29 -9.80 8.51 -4.52
N GLY A 30 -10.16 7.24 -4.31
CA GLY A 30 -10.96 6.81 -3.16
C GLY A 30 -10.26 7.09 -1.83
N ALA A 31 -8.99 6.66 -1.70
CA ALA A 31 -8.17 6.93 -0.51
C ALA A 31 -7.96 8.44 -0.30
N ILE A 32 -7.68 9.18 -1.37
CA ILE A 32 -7.53 10.64 -1.33
C ILE A 32 -8.79 11.32 -0.79
N SER A 33 -9.97 10.88 -1.24
CA SER A 33 -11.24 11.47 -0.82
C SER A 33 -11.49 11.24 0.67
N VAL A 34 -11.22 10.03 1.18
CA VAL A 34 -11.34 9.72 2.62
C VAL A 34 -10.36 10.53 3.46
N LEU A 35 -9.09 10.60 3.05
CA LEU A 35 -8.08 11.39 3.78
C LEU A 35 -8.37 12.89 3.72
N ALA A 36 -8.91 13.41 2.62
CA ALA A 36 -9.30 14.80 2.52
C ALA A 36 -10.41 15.14 3.53
N GLU A 37 -11.39 14.26 3.70
CA GLU A 37 -12.44 14.45 4.70
C GLU A 37 -11.91 14.30 6.12
N ALA A 38 -11.06 13.31 6.41
CA ALA A 38 -10.40 13.21 7.71
C ALA A 38 -9.58 14.48 8.03
N LYS A 39 -8.84 15.02 7.05
CA LYS A 39 -8.09 16.27 7.24
C LYS A 39 -8.99 17.44 7.60
N ARG A 40 -10.16 17.57 6.96
CA ARG A 40 -11.15 18.61 7.28
C ARG A 40 -11.68 18.50 8.71
N ASN A 41 -11.73 17.28 9.25
CA ASN A 41 -12.13 17.00 10.63
C ASN A 41 -10.97 17.15 11.64
N GLY A 42 -9.80 17.65 11.21
CA GLY A 42 -8.67 17.99 12.08
C GLY A 42 -7.70 16.85 12.37
N TYR A 43 -7.77 15.74 11.62
CA TYR A 43 -6.78 14.66 11.72
C TYR A 43 -5.51 14.99 10.93
N GLU A 44 -4.36 14.55 11.44
CA GLU A 44 -3.13 14.44 10.66
C GLU A 44 -3.26 13.23 9.74
N VAL A 45 -3.10 13.42 8.43
CA VAL A 45 -3.41 12.39 7.43
C VAL A 45 -2.22 12.07 6.54
N PHE A 46 -2.04 10.80 6.23
CA PHE A 46 -1.01 10.34 5.30
C PHE A 46 -1.61 9.37 4.28
N LEU A 47 -1.22 9.55 3.03
CA LEU A 47 -1.42 8.56 1.98
C LEU A 47 -0.09 7.83 1.76
N PHE A 48 -0.05 6.53 1.98
CA PHE A 48 1.11 5.71 1.70
C PHE A 48 0.84 4.86 0.46
N ASP A 49 1.39 5.27 -0.69
CA ASP A 49 1.22 4.56 -1.95
C ASP A 49 2.39 3.63 -2.25
N ALA A 50 2.25 2.36 -1.85
CA ALA A 50 3.34 1.39 -1.97
C ALA A 50 3.78 1.14 -3.42
N ALA A 51 2.87 1.26 -4.39
CA ALA A 51 3.21 1.14 -5.80
C ALA A 51 4.06 2.33 -6.26
N ALA A 52 3.61 3.56 -5.96
CA ALA A 52 4.33 4.77 -6.33
C ALA A 52 5.67 4.93 -5.58
N GLU A 53 5.73 4.60 -4.29
CA GLU A 53 6.98 4.64 -3.51
C GLU A 53 8.01 3.63 -4.05
N GLY A 54 7.57 2.45 -4.49
CA GLY A 54 8.46 1.48 -5.13
C GLY A 54 9.00 1.96 -6.48
N LEU A 55 8.19 2.69 -7.27
CA LEU A 55 8.67 3.28 -8.52
C LEU A 55 9.78 4.31 -8.31
N LYS A 56 9.72 5.11 -7.25
CA LYS A 56 10.81 6.05 -6.91
C LYS A 56 12.13 5.30 -6.69
N LYS A 57 12.07 4.11 -6.08
CA LYS A 57 13.24 3.24 -5.90
C LYS A 57 13.69 2.59 -7.22
N SER A 58 12.77 2.15 -8.08
CA SER A 58 13.11 1.51 -9.36
C SER A 58 13.73 2.46 -10.38
N ILE A 59 13.34 3.73 -10.40
CA ILE A 59 13.98 4.78 -11.22
C ILE A 59 15.45 4.94 -10.82
N LEU A 60 15.75 4.78 -9.53
CA LEU A 60 17.11 4.86 -8.99
C LEU A 60 17.85 3.51 -9.05
N ASN A 61 17.13 2.41 -9.30
CA ASN A 61 17.68 1.05 -9.30
C ASN A 61 16.99 0.18 -10.36
N SER A 62 17.58 0.13 -11.56
CA SER A 62 17.07 -0.57 -12.74
C SER A 62 16.92 -2.09 -12.59
N SER A 63 17.36 -2.68 -11.48
CA SER A 63 17.16 -4.09 -11.15
C SER A 63 15.81 -4.39 -10.48
N TYR A 64 15.01 -3.36 -10.18
CA TYR A 64 13.68 -3.48 -9.55
C TYR A 64 12.60 -3.81 -10.61
N ASN A 65 12.78 -4.93 -11.31
CA ASN A 65 11.76 -5.63 -12.11
C ASN A 65 10.76 -6.34 -11.17
N PRO A 66 9.60 -6.85 -11.64
CA PRO A 66 8.64 -7.54 -10.77
C PRO A 66 9.29 -8.75 -10.09
N VAL A 67 9.58 -8.62 -8.79
CA VAL A 67 10.36 -9.63 -8.04
C VAL A 67 9.47 -10.74 -7.47
N GLU A 68 8.15 -10.52 -7.40
CA GLU A 68 7.20 -11.52 -6.92
C GLU A 68 6.21 -11.86 -8.02
N ILE A 69 6.22 -13.13 -8.38
CA ILE A 69 5.28 -13.74 -9.32
C ILE A 69 4.36 -14.64 -8.52
N GLU A 70 3.05 -14.43 -8.64
CA GLU A 70 2.03 -15.29 -8.03
C GLU A 70 1.14 -15.88 -9.12
N GLU A 71 0.91 -17.19 -9.10
CA GLU A 71 -0.01 -17.85 -10.03
C GLU A 71 -1.40 -17.89 -9.42
N LEU A 72 -2.39 -17.38 -10.15
CA LEU A 72 -3.81 -17.45 -9.81
C LEU A 72 -4.57 -17.94 -11.03
N ASP A 73 -5.26 -19.08 -10.91
CA ASP A 73 -6.07 -19.69 -11.96
C ASP A 73 -5.33 -19.86 -13.30
N GLY A 74 -4.05 -20.25 -13.24
CA GLY A 74 -3.19 -20.45 -14.42
C GLY A 74 -2.65 -19.16 -15.05
N ILE A 75 -2.89 -18.00 -14.43
CA ILE A 75 -2.34 -16.71 -14.85
C ILE A 75 -1.27 -16.28 -13.85
N PHE A 76 -0.07 -16.03 -14.34
CA PHE A 76 0.99 -15.42 -13.53
C PHE A 76 0.73 -13.93 -13.37
N TYR A 77 0.87 -13.42 -12.16
CA TYR A 77 0.75 -12.00 -11.82
C TYR A 77 2.09 -11.46 -11.35
N TRP A 78 2.45 -10.29 -11.87
CA TRP A 78 3.58 -9.49 -11.46
C TRP A 78 3.16 -8.48 -10.41
N LYS A 79 4.01 -8.32 -9.38
CA LYS A 79 3.81 -7.33 -8.34
C LYS A 79 4.90 -6.26 -8.41
N THR A 80 4.50 -4.99 -8.40
CA THR A 80 5.41 -3.85 -8.53
C THR A 80 5.09 -2.78 -7.51
N GLY A 81 6.12 -2.27 -6.86
CA GLY A 81 6.00 -1.42 -5.68
C GLY A 81 6.92 -1.92 -4.57
N LEU A 82 6.86 -1.27 -3.41
CA LEU A 82 7.57 -1.72 -2.22
C LEU A 82 7.15 -3.14 -1.82
N ARG A 83 8.10 -3.92 -1.31
CA ARG A 83 7.80 -5.20 -0.66
C ARG A 83 7.04 -4.98 0.64
N ILE A 84 6.31 -5.99 1.10
CA ILE A 84 5.50 -5.91 2.32
C ILE A 84 6.35 -5.47 3.53
N GLU A 85 7.56 -5.99 3.67
CA GLU A 85 8.44 -5.66 4.79
C GLU A 85 8.87 -4.18 4.75
N GLU A 86 9.08 -3.64 3.55
CA GLU A 86 9.41 -2.23 3.34
C GLU A 86 8.20 -1.34 3.64
N ILE A 87 7.00 -1.74 3.20
CA ILE A 87 5.75 -1.04 3.52
C ILE A 87 5.58 -0.96 5.04
N VAL A 88 5.72 -2.09 5.74
CA VAL A 88 5.57 -2.16 7.19
C VAL A 88 6.60 -1.26 7.89
N ALA A 89 7.87 -1.33 7.47
CA ALA A 89 8.94 -0.52 8.06
C ALA A 89 8.69 1.00 7.92
N GLU A 90 8.17 1.45 6.78
CA GLU A 90 7.86 2.88 6.58
C GLU A 90 6.59 3.30 7.31
N VAL A 91 5.54 2.47 7.29
CA VAL A 91 4.26 2.80 7.94
C VAL A 91 4.40 2.92 9.46
N ILE A 92 5.21 2.06 10.10
CA ILE A 92 5.42 2.11 11.56
C ILE A 92 6.09 3.43 11.97
N LYS A 93 7.01 3.97 11.16
CA LYS A 93 7.67 5.26 11.43
C LYS A 93 6.70 6.45 11.46
N LEU A 94 5.54 6.31 10.82
CA LEU A 94 4.49 7.34 10.84
C LEU A 94 3.72 7.37 12.17
N GLU A 95 3.91 6.34 13.02
CA GLU A 95 3.19 6.17 14.29
C GLU A 95 1.66 6.40 14.15
N PRO A 96 0.98 5.69 13.24
CA PRO A 96 -0.45 5.89 13.00
C PRO A 96 -1.30 5.42 14.19
N ASP A 97 -2.36 6.18 14.48
CA ASP A 97 -3.41 5.74 15.40
C ASP A 97 -4.47 4.89 14.67
N VAL A 98 -4.68 5.16 13.37
CA VAL A 98 -5.56 4.38 12.50
C VAL A 98 -4.88 4.10 11.18
N ILE A 99 -5.00 2.84 10.73
CA ILE A 99 -4.51 2.37 9.45
C ILE A 99 -5.69 1.87 8.62
N GLY A 100 -5.95 2.54 7.49
CA GLY A 100 -6.87 2.09 6.46
C GLY A 100 -6.13 1.38 5.33
N MET A 101 -6.75 0.36 4.75
CA MET A 101 -6.22 -0.36 3.60
C MET A 101 -7.11 -0.10 2.39
N SER A 102 -6.54 0.46 1.32
CA SER A 102 -7.25 0.66 0.07
C SER A 102 -7.19 -0.61 -0.78
N CYS A 103 -8.33 -1.07 -1.28
CA CYS A 103 -8.42 -2.20 -2.20
C CYS A 103 -9.29 -1.78 -3.38
N CYS A 104 -8.66 -1.41 -4.51
CA CYS A 104 -9.38 -0.86 -5.66
C CYS A 104 -9.98 -1.98 -6.52
N THR A 105 -9.23 -3.06 -6.71
CA THR A 105 -9.63 -4.17 -7.58
C THR A 105 -9.65 -5.51 -6.85
N VAL A 106 -10.27 -6.52 -7.46
CA VAL A 106 -10.32 -7.88 -6.90
C VAL A 106 -8.92 -8.50 -6.85
N VAL A 107 -8.06 -8.20 -7.83
CA VAL A 107 -6.69 -8.73 -7.89
C VAL A 107 -5.80 -8.21 -6.76
N ASP A 108 -6.14 -7.05 -6.19
CA ASP A 108 -5.40 -6.48 -5.06
C ASP A 108 -5.73 -7.16 -3.73
N ARG A 109 -6.85 -7.89 -3.61
CA ARG A 109 -7.36 -8.40 -2.31
C ARG A 109 -6.35 -9.26 -1.57
N GLY A 110 -5.73 -10.21 -2.28
CA GLY A 110 -4.73 -11.10 -1.68
C GLY A 110 -3.55 -10.30 -1.15
N GLU A 111 -3.14 -9.27 -1.89
CA GLU A 111 -2.02 -8.42 -1.54
C GLU A 111 -2.31 -7.49 -0.36
N VAL A 112 -3.49 -6.88 -0.37
CA VAL A 112 -4.01 -6.09 0.75
C VAL A 112 -4.08 -6.94 2.02
N ALA A 113 -4.59 -8.18 1.93
CA ALA A 113 -4.71 -9.07 3.08
C ALA A 113 -3.34 -9.48 3.65
N LYS A 114 -2.37 -9.82 2.79
CA LYS A 114 -0.98 -10.11 3.20
C LYS A 114 -0.35 -8.90 3.88
N THR A 115 -0.49 -7.72 3.30
CA THR A 115 0.06 -6.46 3.85
C THR A 115 -0.58 -6.11 5.19
N ALA A 116 -1.91 -6.13 5.30
CA ALA A 116 -2.63 -5.84 6.53
C ALA A 116 -2.26 -6.81 7.65
N THR A 117 -2.07 -8.10 7.32
CA THR A 117 -1.63 -9.12 8.28
C THR A 117 -0.23 -8.84 8.79
N ALA A 118 0.70 -8.45 7.92
CA ALA A 118 2.07 -8.12 8.30
C ALA A 118 2.12 -6.88 9.21
N ILE A 119 1.39 -5.82 8.87
CA ILE A 119 1.27 -4.61 9.70
C ILE A 119 0.72 -4.95 11.09
N LYS A 120 -0.35 -5.73 11.15
CA LYS A 120 -0.98 -6.14 12.41
C LYS A 120 0.00 -6.86 13.34
N LYS A 121 0.94 -7.65 12.81
CA LYS A 121 1.96 -8.36 13.59
C LYS A 121 3.06 -7.46 14.16
N HIS A 122 3.16 -6.21 13.73
CA HIS A 122 4.22 -5.28 14.17
C HIS A 122 3.66 -4.06 14.91
N CYS A 123 2.35 -3.79 14.79
CA CYS A 123 1.66 -2.75 15.54
C CYS A 123 0.93 -3.26 16.80
N LEU A 124 0.84 -4.58 16.99
CA LEU A 124 0.29 -5.27 18.18
C LEU A 124 1.34 -6.23 18.74
#